data_AF-A0A485JEW6-F1
#
_entry.id   AF-A0A485JEW6-F1
#
_cell.length_a   1.000
_cell.length_b   1.000
_cell.length_c   1.000
_cell.angle_alpha   90.00
_cell.angle_beta   90.00
_cell.angle_gamma   90.00
#
_symmetry.space_group_name_H-M   'P 1'
#
loop_
_entity.id
_entity.type
_entity.pdbx_description
1 polymer ?
#
loop_
_entity_poly.entity_id
_entity_poly.type
_entity_poly.pdbx_seq_one_letter_code
_entity_poly.pdbx_strand_id
1 'polypeptide(L)' 'MAALFADERFDRVINLAAQAGVRYSLENPNAYADANLIGFLNILEGCRYNNVQHLLYASSSSLGMNRKMPSLQMTL' A
#
# COMPACT_ATOMS: atom_id res chain seq x y z
N MET A 1 5.24 -10.51 8.80
CA MET A 1 4.05 -10.45 7.90
C MET A 1 3.54 -11.84 7.54
N ALA A 2 4.37 -12.74 6.99
CA ALA A 2 3.93 -14.06 6.52
C ALA A 2 3.20 -14.92 7.58
N ALA A 3 3.76 -15.01 8.80
CA ALA A 3 3.12 -15.75 9.90
C ALA A 3 1.72 -15.21 10.23
N LEU A 4 1.56 -13.88 10.32
CA LEU A 4 0.26 -13.26 10.61
C LEU A 4 -0.82 -13.64 9.60
N PHE A 5 -0.48 -13.65 8.30
CA PHE A 5 -1.44 -14.03 7.26
C PHE A 5 -1.81 -15.52 7.31
N ALA A 6 -0.86 -16.38 7.67
CA ALA A 6 -1.09 -17.81 7.80
C ALA A 6 -1.95 -18.16 9.03
N ASP A 7 -1.74 -17.46 10.14
CA ASP A 7 -2.41 -17.72 11.41
C ASP A 7 -3.85 -17.18 11.41
N GLU A 8 -4.06 -15.95 10.91
CA GLU A 8 -5.33 -15.22 11.03
C GLU A 8 -6.32 -15.46 9.87
N ARG A 9 -5.86 -16.00 8.72
CA ARG A 9 -6.70 -16.33 7.54
C ARG A 9 -7.72 -15.24 7.17
N PHE A 10 -7.24 -14.08 6.73
CA PHE A 10 -8.10 -12.95 6.37
C PHE A 10 -8.95 -13.21 5.12
N ASP A 11 -10.24 -12.88 5.15
CA ASP A 11 -11.08 -12.84 3.95
C ASP A 11 -10.86 -11.56 3.13
N ARG A 12 -10.54 -10.45 3.82
CA ARG A 12 -10.38 -9.11 3.24
C ARG A 12 -9.28 -8.35 3.97
N VAL A 13 -8.52 -7.55 3.22
CA VAL A 13 -7.44 -6.71 3.76
C VAL A 13 -7.63 -5.27 3.32
N ILE A 14 -7.47 -4.33 4.25
CA ILE A 14 -7.46 -2.89 3.96
C ILE A 14 -6.07 -2.35 4.37
N ASN A 15 -5.25 -2.01 3.39
CA ASN A 15 -3.95 -1.41 3.63
C ASN A 15 -4.06 0.12 3.66
N LEU A 16 -4.03 0.69 4.86
CA LEU A 16 -3.95 2.13 5.12
C LEU A 16 -2.53 2.57 5.54
N ALA A 17 -1.59 1.62 5.63
CA ALA A 17 -0.24 1.91 6.06
C ALA A 17 0.55 2.55 4.92
N ALA A 18 0.91 3.81 5.12
CA ALA A 18 1.86 4.53 4.29
C ALA A 18 2.62 5.55 5.15
N GLN A 19 3.90 5.76 4.86
CA GLN A 19 4.64 6.86 5.46
C GLN A 19 4.31 8.15 4.71
N ALA A 20 3.51 9.01 5.35
CA ALA A 20 3.10 10.29 4.79
C ALA A 20 4.24 11.32 4.87
N GLY A 21 4.52 12.00 3.76
CA GLY A 21 5.50 13.10 3.71
C GLY A 21 6.60 12.89 2.67
N VAL A 22 6.36 13.39 1.45
CA VAL A 22 7.31 13.39 0.32
C VAL A 22 8.59 14.17 0.64
N ARG A 23 8.60 15.07 1.63
CA ARG A 23 9.82 15.77 2.06
C ARG A 23 10.75 14.87 2.86
N TYR A 24 10.22 14.09 3.79
CA TYR A 24 11.03 13.15 4.56
C TYR A 24 11.61 12.04 3.67
N SER A 25 10.93 11.67 2.58
CA SER A 25 11.48 10.73 1.60
C SER A 25 12.73 11.24 0.87
N LEU A 26 12.98 12.55 0.86
CA LEU A 26 14.21 13.13 0.31
C LEU A 26 15.37 13.06 1.31
N GLU A 27 15.06 13.06 2.61
CA GLU A 27 16.03 12.96 3.70
C GLU A 27 16.39 11.50 4.01
N ASN A 28 15.39 10.61 4.01
CA ASN A 28 15.56 9.19 4.26
C ASN A 28 14.75 8.33 3.25
N PRO A 29 15.25 8.21 2.01
CA PRO A 29 14.53 7.48 0.95
C PRO A 29 14.37 5.99 1.26
N ASN A 30 15.30 5.38 1.99
CA ASN A 30 15.24 3.96 2.34
C ASN A 30 14.07 3.68 3.29
N ALA A 31 13.85 4.51 4.31
CA ALA A 31 12.70 4.35 5.20
C ALA A 31 11.36 4.51 4.46
N TYR A 32 11.29 5.43 3.49
CA TYR A 32 10.11 5.59 2.66
C TYR A 32 9.88 4.38 1.74
N ALA A 33 10.93 3.84 1.13
CA ALA A 33 10.87 2.65 0.30
C ALA A 33 10.46 1.41 1.12
N ASP A 34 11.04 1.23 2.31
CA ASP A 34 10.71 0.13 3.19
C ASP A 34 9.23 0.15 3.60
N ALA A 35 8.72 1.32 3.99
CA ALA A 35 7.33 1.45 4.42
C ALA A 35 6.34 1.30 3.25
N ASN A 36 6.58 1.99 2.14
CA ASN A 36 5.59 2.14 1.07
C ASN A 36 5.72 1.12 -0.07
N LEU A 37 6.92 0.58 -0.32
CA LEU A 37 7.16 -0.41 -1.38
C LEU A 37 7.32 -1.81 -0.79
N ILE A 38 8.28 -2.00 0.12
CA ILE A 38 8.56 -3.33 0.69
C ILE A 38 7.41 -3.77 1.60
N GLY A 39 6.90 -2.88 2.45
CA GLY A 39 5.73 -3.12 3.30
C GLY A 39 4.49 -3.49 2.48
N PHE A 40 4.25 -2.78 1.37
CA PHE A 40 3.12 -3.08 0.49
C PHE A 40 3.29 -4.43 -0.25
N LEU A 41 4.50 -4.73 -0.74
CA LEU A 41 4.79 -6.02 -1.38
C LEU A 41 4.55 -7.19 -0.42
N ASN A 42 4.91 -7.03 0.86
CA ASN A 42 4.65 -8.05 1.88
C ASN A 42 3.15 -8.30 2.10
N ILE A 43 2.31 -7.27 1.98
CA ILE A 43 0.85 -7.41 2.05
C ILE A 43 0.34 -8.11 0.79
N LEU A 44 0.83 -7.76 -0.39
CA LEU A 44 0.44 -8.41 -1.65
C LEU A 44 0.78 -9.90 -1.64
N GLU A 45 2.00 -10.27 -1.24
CA GLU A 45 2.41 -11.67 -1.14
C GLU A 45 1.63 -12.41 -0.05
N GLY A 46 1.36 -11.76 1.09
CA GLY A 46 0.47 -12.31 2.13
C GLY A 46 -0.91 -12.64 1.60
N CYS A 47 -1.52 -11.72 0.84
CA CYS A 47 -2.81 -11.92 0.18
C CYS A 47 -2.76 -13.06 -0.86
N ARG A 48 -1.70 -13.10 -1.68
CA ARG A 48 -1.52 -14.11 -2.73
C ARG A 48 -1.39 -15.52 -2.18
N TYR A 49 -0.58 -15.73 -1.15
CA TYR A 49 -0.36 -17.05 -0.56
C TYR A 49 -1.54 -17.56 0.26
N ASN A 50 -2.42 -16.66 0.74
CA ASN A 50 -3.54 -17.02 1.61
C ASN A 50 -4.91 -16.87 0.94
N ASN A 51 -4.94 -16.68 -0.38
CA ASN A 51 -6.16 -16.53 -1.19
C ASN A 51 -7.13 -15.45 -0.67
N VAL A 52 -6.60 -14.33 -0.18
CA VAL A 52 -7.42 -13.19 0.24
C VAL A 52 -8.19 -12.65 -0.97
N GLN A 53 -9.52 -12.55 -0.86
CA GLN A 53 -10.38 -12.24 -2.00
C GLN A 53 -10.38 -10.76 -2.38
N HIS A 54 -10.23 -9.87 -1.39
CA HIS A 54 -10.32 -8.44 -1.60
C HIS A 54 -9.23 -7.70 -0.83
N LEU A 55 -8.42 -6.92 -1.57
CA LEU A 55 -7.45 -5.98 -1.02
C LEU A 55 -7.86 -4.56 -1.42
N LEU A 56 -8.15 -3.72 -0.43
CA LEU A 56 -8.33 -2.27 -0.61
C LEU A 56 -7.05 -1.57 -0.15
N TYR A 57 -6.50 -0.67 -0.96
CA TYR A 57 -5.30 0.10 -0.61
C TYR A 57 -5.55 1.60 -0.78
N ALA A 58 -5.15 2.38 0.22
CA ALA A 58 -5.22 3.83 0.17
C ALA A 58 -4.11 4.41 -0.73
N SER A 59 -4.42 4.61 -2.01
CA SER A 59 -3.51 5.26 -2.96
C SER A 59 -3.53 6.78 -2.83
N SER A 60 -2.38 7.43 -3.03
CA SER A 60 -2.25 8.88 -3.04
C SER A 60 -2.35 9.44 -4.47
N SER A 61 -3.14 10.50 -4.65
CA SER A 61 -3.22 11.27 -5.89
C SER A 61 -1.87 11.88 -6.31
N SER A 62 -0.91 12.01 -5.39
CA SER A 62 0.44 12.52 -5.66
C SER A 62 1.29 11.63 -6.57
N LEU A 63 0.92 10.36 -6.78
CA LEU A 63 1.58 9.48 -7.76
C LEU A 63 1.19 9.85 -9.21
N GLY A 64 0.13 10.63 -9.40
CA GLY A 64 -0.29 11.16 -10.69
C GLY A 64 0.13 12.62 -10.86
N MET A 65 1.26 12.88 -11.52
CA MET A 65 1.53 14.18 -12.14
C MET A 65 0.60 14.37 -13.35
N ASN A 66 -0.71 14.51 -13.13
CA ASN A 66 -1.65 14.82 -14.19
C ASN A 66 -1.76 16.35 -14.33
N ARG A 67 -1.24 16.93 -15.41
CA ARG A 67 -1.35 18.37 -15.72
C ARG A 67 -2.79 18.81 -16.05
N LYS A 68 -3.74 17.87 -16.14
CA LYS A 68 -5.16 18.14 -16.34
C LYS A 68 -5.94 17.71 -15.09
N MET A 69 -6.53 18.69 -14.40
CA MET A 69 -7.53 18.46 -13.36
C MET A 69 -8.93 18.28 -13.98
N PRO A 70 -9.83 17.49 -13.33
CA PRO A 70 -9.67 16.86 -12.04
C PRO A 70 -9.15 15.42 -12.14
N SER A 71 -8.31 15.01 -11.19
CA SER A 71 -7.89 13.62 -11.01
C SER A 71 -9.06 12.80 -10.45
N LEU A 72 -9.75 12.05 -11.30
CA LEU A 72 -10.73 11.05 -10.87
C LEU A 72 -10.02 9.99 -10.01
N GLN A 73 -10.26 10.03 -8.71
CA GLN A 73 -9.96 8.94 -7.80
C GLN A 73 -11.24 8.10 -7.67
N MET A 74 -11.32 7.04 -8.46
CA MET A 74 -12.35 6.01 -8.27
C MET A 74 -11.93 5.12 -7.10
N THR A 75 -12.59 5.32 -5.97
CA THR A 75 -12.62 4.36 -4.87
C THR A 75 -13.70 3.33 -5.21
N LEU A 76 -13.31 2.09 -5.50
CA LEU A 76 -14.19 0.91 -5.45
C LEU A 76 -13.74 0.03 -4.28
#